data_AF-A0AB38U941-F1
#
_entry.id   AF-A0AB38U941-F1
#
_cell.length_a   1.000
_cell.length_b   1.000
_cell.length_c   1.000
_cell.angle_alpha   90.00
_cell.angle_beta   90.00
_cell.angle_gamma   90.00
#
_symmetry.space_group_name_H-M   'P 1'
#
loop_
_entity.id
_entity.type
_entity.pdbx_description
1 polymer ?
#
loop_
_entity_poly.entity_id
_entity_poly.type
_entity_poly.pdbx_seq_one_letter_code
_entity_poly.pdbx_strand_id
1 'polypeptide(L)'
;MGLFDWIVNGVNAAIGRNQEFEQLLKAKDVNRALSQMTDNSAKVEAALKVYDTQRHEVMSRPNKAVFGKKDPKTGKRKFLRWEEKWKIPIPYPVFINEIALVFLYGRPLKWTQSSKGTDRAFSRYIDLIKSTRFNAKIREAKRLAGAEGQSALLFHTYRNDEGKPDCLIKVVAKSLGDDIYFRKDQFGRMMCFARGYNLQEVGGEIKYHVDIHTKKTIYHCKRNAMGWDIEEEVNLAKKICVVLFEQEPECAGVEPMMHRKEMMVSRRADVNDRFSDPALVADSDIVNSLPEKGEDSKLFVLKPSIDGAKKPEMKYLTWDNAPENQKQEAEELDDKIHRFSFTPKIDFDTMKSISQISAKALKQLMLLAVIKADKHKEKHDEYADRIASVLIAIIGNVLDISLRGECDNLVVEHEFQEPFGEDIEAVLKNLISTKNAGGMSDETFIEMNPIIKDATLEKERLKAQHERELQEEKDRYKQDVFGSAE
;
A
#
# COMPACT_ATOMS: atom_id res chain seq x y z
N MET A 1 -19.10 23.93 -34.47
CA MET A 1 -18.12 23.17 -35.27
C MET A 1 -16.71 23.13 -34.68
N GLY A 2 -16.41 23.65 -33.47
CA GLY A 2 -15.03 23.65 -32.94
C GLY A 2 -14.61 22.42 -32.11
N LEU A 3 -15.54 21.79 -31.37
CA LEU A 3 -15.23 20.64 -30.50
C LEU A 3 -15.06 19.33 -31.28
N PHE A 4 -15.87 19.12 -32.33
CA PHE A 4 -15.82 17.90 -33.14
C PHE A 4 -14.53 17.85 -33.96
N ASP A 5 -14.15 18.96 -34.61
CA ASP A 5 -12.88 19.04 -35.36
C ASP A 5 -11.65 18.96 -34.46
N TRP A 6 -11.70 19.49 -33.23
CA TRP A 6 -10.60 19.33 -32.27
C TRP A 6 -10.45 17.88 -31.77
N ILE A 7 -11.56 17.20 -31.49
CA ILE A 7 -11.55 15.77 -31.14
C ILE A 7 -11.04 14.94 -32.32
N VAL A 8 -11.53 15.19 -33.55
CA VAL A 8 -11.11 14.47 -34.75
C VAL A 8 -9.63 14.73 -35.07
N ASN A 9 -9.15 15.96 -34.94
CA ASN A 9 -7.74 16.29 -35.13
C ASN A 9 -6.85 15.69 -34.04
N GLY A 10 -7.30 15.68 -32.78
CA GLY A 10 -6.59 15.02 -31.68
C GLY A 10 -6.48 13.51 -31.88
N VAL A 11 -7.57 12.87 -32.31
CA VAL A 11 -7.61 11.44 -32.65
C VAL A 11 -6.72 11.15 -33.86
N ASN A 12 -6.75 11.97 -34.90
CA ASN A 12 -5.90 11.81 -36.08
C ASN A 12 -4.41 12.02 -35.77
N ALA A 13 -4.06 12.98 -34.90
CA ALA A 13 -2.70 13.20 -34.44
C ALA A 13 -2.20 12.05 -33.54
N ALA A 14 -3.06 11.51 -32.67
CA ALA A 14 -2.75 10.32 -31.87
C ALA A 14 -2.56 9.09 -32.77
N ILE A 15 -3.38 8.93 -33.82
CA ILE A 15 -3.24 7.86 -34.82
C ILE A 15 -1.94 8.00 -35.60
N GLY A 16 -1.59 9.20 -36.08
CA GLY A 16 -0.33 9.46 -36.78
C GLY A 16 0.90 9.16 -35.92
N ARG A 17 0.89 9.59 -34.65
CA ARG A 17 1.95 9.29 -33.68
C ARG A 17 2.06 7.81 -33.28
N ASN A 18 0.97 7.06 -33.38
CA ASN A 18 1.01 5.61 -33.18
C ASN A 18 1.59 4.90 -34.39
N GLN A 19 1.29 5.37 -35.60
CA GLN A 19 1.90 4.84 -36.82
C GLN A 19 3.41 5.08 -36.83
N GLU A 20 3.88 6.26 -36.43
CA GLU A 20 5.32 6.53 -36.24
C GLU A 20 5.95 5.60 -35.20
N PHE A 21 5.26 5.35 -34.09
CA PHE A 21 5.72 4.44 -33.05
C PHE A 21 5.81 2.98 -33.53
N GLU A 22 4.79 2.49 -34.24
CA GLU A 22 4.81 1.16 -34.86
C GLU A 22 5.88 1.05 -35.95
N GLN A 23 6.15 2.12 -36.70
CA GLN A 23 7.24 2.16 -37.68
C GLN A 23 8.62 2.08 -37.01
N LEU A 24 8.82 2.74 -35.87
CA LEU A 24 10.06 2.66 -35.10
C LEU A 24 10.32 1.25 -34.54
N LEU A 25 9.26 0.57 -34.07
CA LEU A 25 9.36 -0.83 -33.64
C LEU A 25 9.68 -1.76 -34.82
N LYS A 26 9.06 -1.56 -35.99
CA LYS A 26 9.41 -2.31 -37.21
C LYS A 26 10.84 -2.04 -37.69
N ALA A 27 11.36 -0.82 -37.45
CA ALA A 27 12.73 -0.45 -37.75
C ALA A 27 13.76 -0.94 -36.72
N LYS A 28 13.34 -1.71 -35.70
CA LYS A 28 14.19 -2.19 -34.58
C LYS A 28 14.84 -1.09 -33.73
N ASP A 29 14.30 0.13 -33.77
CA ASP A 29 14.79 1.28 -32.98
C ASP A 29 13.99 1.42 -31.67
N VAL A 30 14.14 0.43 -30.79
CA VAL A 30 13.43 0.34 -29.51
C VAL A 30 13.84 1.48 -28.56
N ASN A 31 15.08 1.96 -28.64
CA ASN A 31 15.55 3.06 -27.80
C ASN A 31 14.80 4.37 -28.11
N ARG A 32 14.59 4.70 -29.39
CA ARG A 32 13.78 5.87 -29.75
C ARG A 32 12.32 5.67 -29.38
N ALA A 33 11.78 4.47 -29.56
CA ALA A 33 10.42 4.14 -29.14
C ALA A 33 10.23 4.36 -27.62
N LEU A 34 11.16 3.89 -26.79
CA LEU A 34 11.16 4.10 -25.34
C LEU A 34 11.32 5.58 -24.95
N SER A 35 12.13 6.34 -25.68
CA SER A 35 12.29 7.79 -25.42
C SER A 35 11.01 8.61 -25.66
N GLN A 36 10.07 8.08 -26.44
CA GLN A 36 8.75 8.69 -26.64
C GLN A 36 7.73 8.31 -25.54
N MET A 37 8.11 7.39 -24.63
CA MET A 37 7.30 7.02 -23.48
C MET A 37 7.66 7.84 -22.25
N THR A 38 6.72 7.92 -21.31
CA THR A 38 6.99 8.52 -20.00
C THR A 38 7.78 7.53 -19.15
N ASP A 39 8.93 7.97 -18.66
CA ASP A 39 9.73 7.28 -17.65
C ASP A 39 9.70 8.08 -16.34
N ASN A 40 9.22 7.46 -15.27
CA ASN A 40 9.18 8.03 -13.92
C ASN A 40 10.20 7.35 -12.98
N SER A 41 11.15 6.58 -13.51
CA SER A 41 12.17 5.85 -12.75
C SER A 41 12.89 6.71 -11.70
N ALA A 42 13.24 7.96 -12.02
CA ALA A 42 13.90 8.88 -11.09
C ALA A 42 13.02 9.27 -9.90
N LYS A 43 11.71 9.50 -10.13
CA LYS A 43 10.75 9.81 -9.05
C LYS A 43 10.51 8.60 -8.17
N VAL A 44 10.41 7.42 -8.78
CA VAL A 44 10.27 6.15 -8.08
C VAL A 44 11.49 5.87 -7.20
N GLU A 45 12.69 6.11 -7.69
CA GLU A 45 13.91 5.90 -6.92
C GLU A 45 14.01 6.86 -5.72
N ALA A 46 13.56 8.11 -5.88
CA ALA A 46 13.48 9.06 -4.77
C ALA A 46 12.48 8.58 -3.70
N ALA A 47 11.29 8.13 -4.11
CA ALA A 47 10.29 7.59 -3.19
C ALA A 47 10.79 6.33 -2.45
N LEU A 48 11.51 5.44 -3.14
CA LEU A 48 12.11 4.24 -2.54
C LEU A 48 13.15 4.56 -1.47
N LYS A 49 13.91 5.65 -1.62
CA LYS A 49 14.88 6.10 -0.60
C LYS A 49 14.18 6.54 0.69
N VAL A 50 12.99 7.10 0.58
CA VAL A 50 12.16 7.51 1.71
C VAL A 50 11.43 6.31 2.32
N TYR A 51 11.03 5.32 1.52
CA TYR A 51 10.29 4.15 2.01
C TYR A 51 11.17 3.09 2.68
N ASP A 52 12.38 2.84 2.16
CA ASP A 52 13.33 1.87 2.71
C ASP A 52 14.06 2.44 3.93
N THR A 53 13.77 1.89 5.11
CA THR A 53 14.32 2.34 6.41
C THR A 53 15.84 2.34 6.46
N GLN A 54 16.51 1.48 5.69
CA GLN A 54 17.97 1.42 5.64
C GLN A 54 18.59 2.55 4.80
N ARG A 55 17.80 3.18 3.94
CA ARG A 55 18.22 4.27 3.04
C ARG A 55 17.84 5.66 3.55
N HIS A 56 17.18 5.73 4.71
CA HIS A 56 16.82 7.00 5.34
C HIS A 56 18.06 7.88 5.58
N GLU A 57 17.88 9.20 5.50
CA GLU A 57 18.97 10.17 5.63
C GLU A 57 19.75 10.03 6.96
N VAL A 58 19.07 9.61 8.02
CA VAL A 58 19.68 9.36 9.34
C VAL A 58 20.77 8.29 9.31
N MET A 59 20.68 7.33 8.38
CA MET A 59 21.71 6.30 8.21
C MET A 59 23.03 6.86 7.67
N SER A 60 22.98 7.99 6.96
CA SER A 60 24.16 8.69 6.41
C SER A 60 24.87 9.59 7.44
N ARG A 61 24.35 9.68 8.66
CA ARG A 61 24.89 10.55 9.72
C ARG A 61 26.37 10.24 10.00
N PRO A 62 27.27 11.24 9.90
CA PRO A 62 28.70 11.01 10.08
C PRO A 62 29.06 10.82 11.54
N ASN A 63 29.99 9.90 11.78
CA ASN A 63 30.62 9.69 13.08
C ASN A 63 31.29 10.98 13.58
N LYS A 64 31.40 11.14 14.90
CA LYS A 64 31.98 12.34 15.48
C LYS A 64 33.47 12.16 15.68
N ALA A 65 34.27 13.10 15.15
CA ALA A 65 35.70 13.14 15.47
C ALA A 65 35.87 13.70 16.88
N VAL A 66 36.47 12.91 17.77
CA VAL A 66 36.84 13.35 19.12
C VAL A 66 38.28 13.82 19.08
N PHE A 67 38.50 15.07 19.51
CA PHE A 67 39.83 15.67 19.62
C PHE A 67 40.20 15.84 21.09
N GLY A 68 41.48 15.63 21.40
CA GLY A 68 42.05 15.82 22.73
C GLY A 68 42.22 17.29 23.11
N LYS A 69 42.85 17.52 24.27
CA LYS A 69 43.17 18.86 24.76
C LYS A 69 43.97 19.64 23.70
N LYS A 70 43.72 20.94 23.61
CA LYS A 70 44.42 21.85 22.69
C LYS A 70 45.87 21.98 23.16
N ASP A 71 46.84 21.71 22.29
CA ASP A 71 48.24 21.88 22.64
C ASP A 71 48.54 23.37 22.91
N PRO A 72 49.10 23.74 24.08
CA PRO A 72 49.34 25.14 24.44
C PRO A 72 50.33 25.86 23.52
N LYS A 73 51.22 25.12 22.84
CA LYS A 73 52.31 25.68 22.03
C LYS A 73 51.98 25.82 20.54
N THR A 74 51.16 24.93 19.98
CA THR A 74 50.86 24.88 18.53
C THR A 74 49.40 25.19 18.21
N GLY A 75 48.53 25.26 19.23
CA GLY A 75 47.10 25.55 19.08
C GLY A 75 46.28 24.46 18.38
N LYS A 76 46.91 23.35 17.95
CA LYS A 76 46.25 22.23 17.28
C LYS A 76 45.69 21.26 18.31
N ARG A 77 44.55 20.63 18.00
CA ARG A 77 43.96 19.57 18.83
C ARG A 77 44.32 18.21 18.21
N LYS A 78 44.89 17.30 19.01
CA LYS A 78 45.22 15.95 18.55
C LYS A 78 43.93 15.16 18.31
N PHE A 79 43.77 14.53 17.14
CA PHE A 79 42.69 13.58 16.90
C PHE A 79 42.86 12.36 17.82
N LEU A 80 41.81 11.99 18.57
CA LEU A 80 41.83 10.84 19.47
C LEU A 80 41.22 9.61 18.80
N ARG A 81 39.92 9.68 18.47
CA ARG A 81 39.17 8.57 17.88
C ARG A 81 37.90 9.07 17.20
N TRP A 82 37.33 8.21 16.36
CA TRP A 82 35.95 8.35 15.94
C TRP A 82 35.02 7.82 17.03
N GLU A 83 34.00 8.59 17.35
CA GLU A 83 32.89 8.20 18.21
C GLU A 83 31.71 7.87 17.29
N GLU A 84 31.28 6.61 17.36
CA GLU A 84 30.09 6.15 16.67
C GLU A 84 28.87 6.86 17.23
N LYS A 85 27.92 7.14 16.34
CA LYS A 85 26.67 7.82 16.66
C LYS A 85 25.53 6.89 16.34
N TRP A 86 24.51 6.92 17.18
CA TRP A 86 23.27 6.22 16.93
C TRP A 86 22.59 6.74 15.67
N LYS A 87 22.04 5.78 14.93
CA LYS A 87 21.28 5.97 13.70
C LYS A 87 20.01 5.14 13.84
N ILE A 88 18.92 5.78 14.21
CA ILE A 88 17.65 5.11 14.53
C ILE A 88 16.62 5.55 13.50
N PRO A 89 16.44 4.80 12.40
CA PRO A 89 15.35 5.03 11.45
C PRO A 89 14.03 4.52 12.02
N ILE A 90 12.93 5.20 11.70
CA ILE A 90 11.58 4.86 12.17
C ILE A 90 10.69 4.53 10.95
N PRO A 91 10.04 3.35 10.91
CA PRO A 91 9.27 2.88 9.75
C PRO A 91 7.89 3.56 9.57
N TYR A 92 7.78 4.89 9.69
CA TYR A 92 6.53 5.60 9.44
C TYR A 92 5.94 5.35 8.03
N PRO A 93 6.73 5.35 6.92
CA PRO A 93 6.17 5.16 5.58
C PRO A 93 5.51 3.80 5.40
N VAL A 94 6.15 2.76 5.94
CA VAL A 94 5.63 1.39 5.90
C VAL A 94 4.32 1.31 6.66
N PHE A 95 4.26 1.89 7.86
CA PHE A 95 3.04 1.92 8.68
C PHE A 95 1.90 2.69 7.99
N ILE A 96 2.16 3.91 7.51
CA ILE A 96 1.17 4.76 6.83
C ILE A 96 0.60 4.05 5.59
N ASN A 97 1.45 3.42 4.79
CA ASN A 97 1.03 2.72 3.58
C ASN A 97 0.20 1.47 3.89
N GLU A 98 0.59 0.69 4.90
CA GLU A 98 -0.14 -0.52 5.29
C GLU A 98 -1.52 -0.19 5.86
N ILE A 99 -1.63 0.86 6.69
CA ILE A 99 -2.94 1.32 7.17
C ILE A 99 -3.82 1.76 5.99
N ALA A 100 -3.30 2.57 5.07
CA ALA A 100 -4.05 2.96 3.88
C ALA A 100 -4.47 1.76 3.01
N LEU A 101 -3.66 0.69 2.96
CA LEU A 101 -3.98 -0.54 2.25
C LEU A 101 -5.14 -1.30 2.91
N VAL A 102 -5.12 -1.43 4.23
CA VAL A 102 -6.17 -2.13 4.97
C VAL A 102 -7.51 -1.42 4.80
N PHE A 103 -7.53 -0.09 4.81
CA PHE A 103 -8.76 0.67 4.65
C PHE A 103 -9.38 0.57 3.24
N LEU A 104 -8.57 0.31 2.21
CA LEU A 104 -9.05 0.20 0.83
C LEU A 104 -9.33 -1.24 0.40
N TYR A 105 -8.40 -2.17 0.68
CA TYR A 105 -8.42 -3.56 0.20
C TYR A 105 -8.35 -4.60 1.34
N GLY A 106 -8.53 -4.18 2.60
CA GLY A 106 -8.55 -5.09 3.76
C GLY A 106 -9.60 -6.17 3.59
N ARG A 107 -10.80 -5.77 3.16
CA ARG A 107 -11.81 -6.69 2.61
C ARG A 107 -11.70 -6.75 1.09
N PRO A 108 -11.91 -7.93 0.49
CA PRO A 108 -11.86 -8.06 -0.97
C PRO A 108 -12.96 -7.25 -1.63
N LEU A 109 -12.76 -6.85 -2.89
CA LEU A 109 -13.81 -6.18 -3.66
C LEU A 109 -14.99 -7.13 -3.84
N LYS A 110 -16.19 -6.60 -3.61
CA LYS A 110 -17.42 -7.31 -3.91
C LYS A 110 -17.73 -7.05 -5.37
N TRP A 111 -17.77 -8.12 -6.16
CA TRP A 111 -18.15 -8.07 -7.56
C TRP A 111 -19.61 -8.49 -7.67
N THR A 112 -20.42 -7.69 -8.36
CA THR A 112 -21.85 -7.96 -8.57
C THR A 112 -22.15 -8.00 -10.06
N GLN A 113 -23.08 -8.85 -10.45
CA GLN A 113 -23.58 -8.93 -11.81
C GLN A 113 -24.79 -8.01 -11.94
N SER A 114 -24.71 -7.01 -12.83
CA SER A 114 -25.81 -6.09 -13.13
C SER A 114 -26.65 -6.57 -14.34
N SER A 115 -26.06 -7.39 -15.21
CA SER A 115 -26.70 -7.91 -16.43
C SER A 115 -27.56 -9.17 -16.19
N LYS A 116 -28.66 -9.29 -16.94
CA LYS A 116 -29.57 -10.47 -16.91
C LYS A 116 -29.14 -11.51 -17.93
N GLY A 117 -29.08 -12.79 -17.54
CA GLY A 117 -28.83 -13.92 -18.45
C GLY A 117 -27.36 -14.19 -18.79
N THR A 118 -26.42 -13.69 -17.98
CA THR A 118 -24.96 -13.83 -18.18
C THR A 118 -24.29 -14.61 -17.04
N ASP A 119 -25.05 -15.46 -16.35
CA ASP A 119 -24.65 -16.07 -15.08
C ASP A 119 -23.45 -17.02 -15.22
N ARG A 120 -23.31 -17.68 -16.39
CA ARG A 120 -22.16 -18.55 -16.68
C ARG A 120 -20.88 -17.75 -16.90
N ALA A 121 -20.97 -16.62 -17.59
CA ALA A 121 -19.82 -15.73 -17.75
C ALA A 121 -19.39 -15.13 -16.41
N PHE A 122 -20.35 -14.76 -15.55
CA PHE A 122 -20.05 -14.23 -14.22
C PHE A 122 -19.47 -15.28 -13.25
N SER A 123 -19.98 -16.51 -13.25
CA SER A 123 -19.39 -17.59 -12.44
C SER A 123 -17.94 -17.84 -12.87
N ARG A 124 -17.68 -17.86 -14.19
CA ARG A 124 -16.32 -18.01 -14.71
C ARG A 124 -15.41 -16.84 -14.32
N TYR A 125 -15.94 -15.62 -14.28
CA TYR A 125 -15.24 -14.42 -13.82
C TYR A 125 -14.80 -14.55 -12.35
N ILE A 126 -15.71 -14.99 -11.48
CA ILE A 126 -15.39 -15.23 -10.06
C ILE A 126 -14.36 -16.35 -9.91
N ASP A 127 -14.44 -17.41 -10.69
CA ASP A 127 -13.46 -18.50 -10.67
C ASP A 127 -12.08 -18.04 -11.16
N LEU A 128 -12.04 -17.15 -12.15
CA LEU A 128 -10.79 -16.54 -12.62
C LEU A 128 -10.16 -15.66 -11.54
N ILE A 129 -10.95 -14.85 -10.83
CA ILE A 129 -10.47 -14.03 -9.69
C ILE A 129 -9.88 -14.91 -8.58
N LYS A 130 -10.53 -16.04 -8.28
CA LYS A 130 -10.06 -16.99 -7.25
C LYS A 130 -8.78 -17.70 -7.68
N SER A 131 -8.75 -18.27 -8.88
CA SER A 131 -7.60 -19.03 -9.41
C SER A 131 -6.35 -18.16 -9.55
N THR A 132 -6.51 -16.93 -10.04
CA THR A 132 -5.40 -15.97 -10.20
C THR A 132 -4.93 -15.33 -8.88
N ARG A 133 -5.59 -15.63 -7.75
CA ARG A 133 -5.37 -15.00 -6.44
C ARG A 133 -5.39 -13.47 -6.51
N PHE A 134 -6.30 -12.93 -7.31
CA PHE A 134 -6.40 -11.51 -7.64
C PHE A 134 -6.36 -10.61 -6.39
N ASN A 135 -7.09 -10.96 -5.33
CA ASN A 135 -7.13 -10.18 -4.08
C ASN A 135 -5.75 -10.00 -3.41
N ALA A 136 -4.86 -10.99 -3.52
CA ALA A 136 -3.50 -10.86 -3.00
C ALA A 136 -2.67 -9.94 -3.90
N LYS A 137 -2.83 -10.06 -5.22
CA LYS A 137 -2.07 -9.30 -6.22
C LYS A 137 -2.46 -7.82 -6.27
N ILE A 138 -3.74 -7.49 -6.12
CA ILE A 138 -4.17 -6.09 -6.04
C ILE A 138 -3.67 -5.40 -4.77
N ARG A 139 -3.65 -6.11 -3.63
CA ARG A 139 -3.04 -5.60 -2.39
C ARG A 139 -1.55 -5.35 -2.56
N GLU A 140 -0.84 -6.30 -3.17
CA GLU A 140 0.59 -6.18 -3.48
C GLU A 140 0.84 -4.96 -4.39
N ALA A 141 0.07 -4.82 -5.48
CA ALA A 141 0.18 -3.68 -6.39
C ALA A 141 -0.12 -2.34 -5.69
N LYS A 142 -1.17 -2.25 -4.87
CA LYS A 142 -1.48 -1.03 -4.10
C LYS A 142 -0.36 -0.69 -3.12
N ARG A 143 0.20 -1.69 -2.42
CA ARG A 143 1.31 -1.47 -1.48
C ARG A 143 2.51 -0.87 -2.22
N LEU A 144 2.86 -1.44 -3.36
CA LEU A 144 3.97 -0.95 -4.18
C LEU A 144 3.70 0.44 -4.75
N ALA A 145 2.49 0.70 -5.26
CA ALA A 145 2.09 2.04 -5.72
C ALA A 145 2.19 3.08 -4.59
N GLY A 146 1.81 2.73 -3.36
CA GLY A 146 1.93 3.62 -2.21
C GLY A 146 3.37 3.85 -1.73
N ALA A 147 4.30 2.96 -2.07
CA ALA A 147 5.72 3.06 -1.72
C ALA A 147 6.53 3.81 -2.79
N GLU A 148 6.29 3.49 -4.06
CA GLU A 148 7.08 3.93 -5.23
C GLU A 148 6.39 5.02 -6.04
N GLY A 149 5.09 5.21 -5.84
CA GLY A 149 4.21 6.07 -6.64
C GLY A 149 3.63 5.38 -7.89
N GLN A 150 4.23 4.27 -8.33
CA GLN A 150 3.76 3.53 -9.51
C GLN A 150 3.88 2.03 -9.31
N SER A 151 2.86 1.30 -9.79
CA SER A 151 2.91 -0.15 -9.96
C SER A 151 1.98 -0.56 -11.10
N ALA A 152 2.12 -1.78 -11.62
CA ALA A 152 1.18 -2.29 -12.61
C ALA A 152 0.81 -3.75 -12.36
N LEU A 153 -0.42 -4.10 -12.75
CA LEU A 153 -0.88 -5.49 -12.86
C LEU A 153 -0.85 -5.89 -14.33
N LEU A 154 0.03 -6.84 -14.67
CA LEU A 154 0.15 -7.44 -15.98
C LEU A 154 -0.58 -8.79 -15.98
N PHE A 155 -1.60 -8.92 -16.84
CA PHE A 155 -2.31 -10.16 -17.09
C PHE A 155 -1.64 -10.88 -18.26
N HIS A 156 -0.88 -11.92 -17.96
CA HIS A 156 -0.20 -12.74 -18.94
C HIS A 156 -1.02 -14.00 -19.22
N THR A 157 -1.47 -14.17 -20.46
CA THR A 157 -2.16 -15.37 -20.91
C THR A 157 -1.16 -16.38 -21.44
N TYR A 158 -1.22 -17.61 -20.95
CA TYR A 158 -0.31 -18.69 -21.33
C TYR A 158 -1.07 -19.99 -21.49
N ARG A 159 -0.40 -21.02 -22.02
CA ARG A 159 -0.95 -22.38 -22.05
C ARG A 159 -0.33 -23.19 -20.93
N ASN A 160 -1.15 -23.81 -20.10
CA ASN A 160 -0.71 -24.69 -19.03
C ASN A 160 -0.11 -25.99 -19.59
N ASP A 161 0.50 -26.80 -18.73
CA ASP A 161 1.07 -28.11 -19.09
C ASP A 161 0.03 -29.06 -19.73
N GLU A 162 -1.26 -28.86 -19.45
CA GLU A 162 -2.38 -29.58 -20.08
C GLU A 162 -2.79 -29.04 -21.46
N GLY A 163 -2.12 -28.02 -21.98
CA GLY A 163 -2.45 -27.34 -23.24
C GLY A 163 -3.68 -26.42 -23.17
N LYS A 164 -4.31 -26.26 -22.01
CA LYS A 164 -5.45 -25.37 -21.80
C LYS A 164 -4.99 -23.92 -21.63
N PRO A 165 -5.74 -22.93 -22.16
CA PRO A 165 -5.44 -21.52 -21.94
C PRO A 165 -5.69 -21.15 -20.47
N ASP A 166 -4.77 -20.40 -19.87
CA ASP A 166 -4.87 -19.89 -18.51
C ASP A 166 -4.28 -18.47 -18.43
N CYS A 167 -4.50 -17.80 -17.30
CA CYS A 167 -4.06 -16.43 -17.06
C CYS A 167 -3.28 -16.34 -15.75
N LEU A 168 -2.13 -15.67 -15.80
CA LEU A 168 -1.32 -15.34 -14.64
C LEU A 168 -1.30 -13.83 -14.44
N ILE A 169 -1.46 -13.39 -13.19
CA ILE A 169 -1.32 -11.99 -12.83
C ILE A 169 0.08 -11.76 -12.24
N LYS A 170 0.88 -10.96 -12.95
CA LYS A 170 2.19 -10.50 -12.48
C LYS A 170 2.09 -9.05 -12.01
N VAL A 171 2.59 -8.81 -10.80
CA VAL A 171 2.77 -7.45 -10.28
C VAL A 171 4.11 -6.94 -10.77
N VAL A 172 4.11 -5.73 -11.32
CA VAL A 172 5.26 -5.08 -11.95
C VAL A 172 5.55 -3.80 -11.16
N ALA A 173 6.78 -3.65 -10.67
CA ALA A 173 7.25 -2.49 -9.92
C ALA A 173 8.78 -2.39 -9.97
N LYS A 174 9.32 -1.21 -9.67
CA LYS A 174 10.77 -0.96 -9.72
C LYS A 174 11.51 -1.69 -8.62
N SER A 175 10.94 -1.81 -7.41
CA SER A 175 11.55 -2.63 -6.34
C SER A 175 11.67 -4.11 -6.69
N LEU A 176 10.80 -4.62 -7.57
CA LEU A 176 10.85 -5.99 -8.07
C LEU A 176 11.85 -6.17 -9.22
N GLY A 177 12.56 -5.11 -9.63
CA GLY A 177 13.54 -5.13 -10.71
C GLY A 177 12.95 -4.88 -12.10
N ASP A 178 11.70 -4.40 -12.18
CA ASP A 178 11.04 -4.09 -13.45
C ASP A 178 10.98 -2.57 -13.71
N ASP A 179 11.36 -2.16 -14.91
CA ASP A 179 11.21 -0.81 -15.41
C ASP A 179 9.84 -0.63 -16.06
N ILE A 180 9.13 0.42 -15.69
CA ILE A 180 7.79 0.72 -16.21
C ILE A 180 7.87 1.93 -17.13
N TYR A 181 7.45 1.74 -18.38
CA TYR A 181 7.26 2.80 -19.35
C TYR A 181 5.82 2.79 -19.84
N PHE A 182 5.22 3.96 -20.03
CA PHE A 182 3.86 4.04 -20.53
C PHE A 182 3.65 5.29 -21.37
N ARG A 183 2.68 5.22 -22.27
CA ARG A 183 2.25 6.35 -23.09
C ARG A 183 0.75 6.54 -22.96
N LYS A 184 0.35 7.76 -22.62
CA LYS A 184 -1.05 8.19 -22.61
C LYS A 184 -1.32 9.17 -23.74
N ASP A 185 -2.55 9.15 -24.23
CA ASP A 185 -3.07 10.17 -25.14
C ASP A 185 -3.38 11.48 -24.38
N GLN A 186 -3.70 12.56 -25.10
CA GLN A 186 -4.07 13.87 -24.53
C GLN A 186 -5.27 13.80 -23.57
N PHE A 187 -6.10 12.77 -23.69
CA PHE A 187 -7.25 12.51 -22.81
C PHE A 187 -6.94 11.55 -21.65
N GLY A 188 -5.66 11.21 -21.41
CA GLY A 188 -5.24 10.31 -20.34
C GLY A 188 -5.44 8.81 -20.63
N ARG A 189 -5.94 8.44 -21.81
CA ARG A 189 -6.13 7.04 -22.22
C ARG A 189 -4.77 6.37 -22.50
N MET A 190 -4.55 5.18 -21.97
CA MET A 190 -3.31 4.43 -22.22
C MET A 190 -3.27 3.88 -23.65
N MET A 191 -2.19 4.18 -24.37
CA MET A 191 -1.98 3.78 -25.77
C MET A 191 -1.03 2.59 -25.88
N CYS A 192 0.06 2.63 -25.11
CA CYS A 192 0.99 1.52 -24.97
C CYS A 192 1.59 1.50 -23.57
N PHE A 193 2.01 0.31 -23.16
CA PHE A 193 2.73 0.05 -21.92
C PHE A 193 3.94 -0.79 -22.26
N ALA A 194 5.09 -0.51 -21.66
CA ALA A 194 6.27 -1.34 -21.80
C ALA A 194 6.88 -1.67 -20.45
N ARG A 195 7.40 -2.90 -20.36
CA ARG A 195 8.05 -3.45 -19.18
C ARG A 195 9.48 -3.82 -19.53
N GLY A 196 10.46 -3.14 -18.94
CA GLY A 196 11.86 -3.50 -19.02
C GLY A 196 12.26 -4.42 -17.87
N TYR A 197 13.00 -5.49 -18.13
CA TYR A 197 13.50 -6.39 -17.09
C TYR A 197 14.80 -7.07 -17.50
N ASN A 198 15.59 -7.47 -16.52
CA ASN A 198 16.80 -8.25 -16.74
C ASN A 198 16.49 -9.73 -16.56
N LEU A 199 16.80 -10.54 -17.57
CA LEU A 199 16.65 -11.99 -17.51
C LEU A 199 18.02 -12.65 -17.71
N GLN A 200 18.31 -13.65 -16.87
CA GLN A 200 19.53 -14.44 -16.99
C GLN A 200 19.26 -15.60 -17.95
N GLU A 201 19.90 -15.59 -19.12
CA GLU A 201 19.73 -16.66 -20.11
C GLU A 201 20.56 -17.90 -19.76
N VAL A 202 20.22 -19.03 -20.40
CA VAL A 202 20.97 -20.28 -20.31
C VAL A 202 22.40 -20.04 -20.84
N GLY A 203 23.35 -19.89 -19.92
CA GLY A 203 24.72 -19.43 -20.21
C GLY A 203 25.26 -18.38 -19.23
N GLY A 204 24.40 -17.83 -18.37
CA GLY A 204 24.80 -16.93 -17.28
C GLY A 204 24.90 -15.44 -17.68
N GLU A 205 24.72 -15.11 -18.95
CA GLU A 205 24.63 -13.72 -19.42
C GLU A 205 23.30 -13.08 -18.98
N ILE A 206 23.39 -11.89 -18.38
CA ILE A 206 22.24 -11.05 -18.05
C ILE A 206 21.94 -10.18 -19.27
N LYS A 207 20.78 -10.39 -19.89
CA LYS A 207 20.29 -9.56 -20.99
C LYS A 207 19.08 -8.76 -20.56
N TYR A 208 18.97 -7.56 -21.12
CA TYR A 208 17.86 -6.66 -20.88
C TYR A 208 16.77 -6.91 -21.92
N HIS A 209 15.56 -7.21 -21.45
CA HIS A 209 14.37 -7.44 -22.25
C HIS A 209 13.38 -6.31 -22.03
N VAL A 210 12.63 -5.97 -23.07
CA VAL A 210 11.58 -4.95 -23.04
C VAL A 210 10.35 -5.50 -23.74
N ASP A 211 9.29 -5.73 -22.98
CA ASP A 211 8.01 -6.22 -23.51
C ASP A 211 7.06 -5.04 -23.68
N ILE A 212 6.67 -4.74 -24.91
CA ILE A 212 5.76 -3.63 -25.24
C ILE A 212 4.37 -4.19 -25.52
N HIS A 213 3.42 -3.88 -24.65
CA HIS A 213 2.02 -4.25 -24.76
C HIS A 213 1.22 -3.16 -25.49
N THR A 214 0.69 -3.50 -26.66
CA THR A 214 -0.30 -2.69 -27.37
C THR A 214 -1.65 -3.42 -27.44
N LYS A 215 -2.67 -2.72 -27.97
CA LYS A 215 -4.02 -3.29 -28.11
C LYS A 215 -4.05 -4.52 -29.04
N LYS A 216 -3.19 -4.56 -30.07
CA LYS A 216 -3.23 -5.58 -31.13
C LYS A 216 -2.06 -6.55 -31.07
N THR A 217 -0.89 -6.08 -30.69
CA THR A 217 0.35 -6.85 -30.70
C THR A 217 1.16 -6.62 -29.42
N ILE A 218 1.86 -7.66 -29.00
CA ILE A 218 2.85 -7.62 -27.93
C ILE A 218 4.20 -7.77 -28.61
N TYR A 219 5.12 -6.85 -28.36
CA TYR A 219 6.47 -6.89 -28.91
C TYR A 219 7.44 -7.29 -27.82
N HIS A 220 8.06 -8.45 -27.94
CA HIS A 220 9.12 -8.91 -27.05
C HIS A 220 10.47 -8.47 -27.63
N CYS A 221 11.07 -7.46 -27.02
CA CYS A 221 12.33 -6.90 -27.49
C CYS A 221 13.48 -7.41 -26.62
N LYS A 222 14.47 -8.04 -27.21
CA LYS A 222 15.69 -8.52 -26.55
C LYS A 222 16.87 -7.66 -26.97
N ARG A 223 17.61 -7.13 -25.99
CA ARG A 223 18.81 -6.32 -26.24
C ARG A 223 20.02 -7.22 -26.52
N ASN A 224 20.61 -7.08 -27.71
CA ASN A 224 21.86 -7.74 -28.09
C ASN A 224 23.02 -6.74 -28.18
N ALA A 225 24.23 -7.25 -28.45
CA ALA A 225 25.45 -6.43 -28.57
C ALA A 225 25.35 -5.37 -29.68
N MET A 226 24.59 -5.65 -30.75
CA MET A 226 24.39 -4.73 -31.87
C MET A 226 22.90 -4.66 -32.24
N GLY A 227 22.14 -3.89 -31.45
CA GLY A 227 20.73 -3.61 -31.70
C GLY A 227 19.75 -4.47 -30.88
N TRP A 228 18.49 -4.48 -31.32
CA TRP A 228 17.39 -5.16 -30.66
C TRP A 228 16.81 -6.25 -31.56
N ASP A 229 16.57 -7.43 -30.99
CA ASP A 229 15.74 -8.46 -31.61
C ASP A 229 14.30 -8.29 -31.13
N ILE A 230 13.35 -8.34 -32.05
CA ILE A 230 11.93 -8.09 -31.76
C ILE A 230 11.15 -9.31 -32.24
N GLU A 231 10.45 -9.94 -31.31
CA GLU A 231 9.46 -10.98 -31.59
C GLU A 231 8.06 -10.37 -31.45
N GLU A 232 7.23 -10.55 -32.48
CA GLU A 232 5.85 -10.04 -32.49
C GLU A 232 4.88 -11.17 -32.12
N GLU A 233 4.16 -11.00 -31.01
CA GLU A 233 3.05 -11.86 -30.63
C GLU A 233 1.71 -11.14 -30.86
N VAL A 234 0.71 -11.85 -31.38
CA VAL A 234 -0.63 -11.29 -31.57
C VAL A 234 -1.36 -11.27 -30.22
N ASN A 235 -1.81 -10.09 -29.79
CA ASN A 235 -2.57 -9.94 -28.56
C ASN A 235 -4.01 -10.47 -28.74
N LEU A 236 -4.25 -11.71 -28.30
CA LEU A 236 -5.54 -12.39 -28.41
C LEU A 236 -6.66 -11.68 -27.63
N ALA A 237 -6.34 -10.98 -26.53
CA ALA A 237 -7.32 -10.26 -25.71
C ALA A 237 -7.84 -8.97 -26.37
N LYS A 238 -7.18 -8.48 -27.44
CA LYS A 238 -7.53 -7.24 -28.18
C LYS A 238 -7.66 -5.97 -27.32
N LYS A 239 -7.11 -6.01 -26.10
CA LYS A 239 -7.02 -4.93 -25.12
C LYS A 239 -5.63 -4.98 -24.50
N ILE A 240 -5.11 -3.84 -24.08
CA ILE A 240 -3.87 -3.79 -23.30
C ILE A 240 -4.13 -4.52 -21.97
N CYS A 241 -3.50 -5.68 -21.78
CA CYS A 241 -3.64 -6.56 -20.61
C CYS A 241 -2.87 -6.04 -19.39
N VAL A 242 -2.80 -4.73 -19.22
CA VAL A 242 -2.08 -4.07 -18.14
C VAL A 242 -2.97 -3.02 -17.50
N VAL A 243 -2.91 -2.95 -16.17
CA VAL A 243 -3.53 -1.89 -15.37
C VAL A 243 -2.44 -1.19 -14.59
N LEU A 244 -2.21 0.09 -14.90
CA LEU A 244 -1.20 0.94 -14.26
C LEU A 244 -1.85 1.69 -13.10
N PHE A 245 -1.30 1.49 -11.90
CA PHE A 245 -1.64 2.23 -10.70
C PHE A 245 -0.68 3.42 -10.57
N GLU A 246 -1.24 4.63 -10.61
CA GLU A 246 -0.50 5.88 -10.43
C GLU A 246 -1.03 6.61 -9.20
N GLN A 247 -0.18 6.68 -8.19
CA GLN A 247 -0.48 7.33 -6.93
C GLN A 247 0.69 8.22 -6.52
N GLU A 248 0.43 9.26 -5.76
CA GLU A 248 1.53 9.88 -5.00
C GLU A 248 1.91 8.94 -3.85
N PRO A 249 3.22 8.83 -3.52
CA PRO A 249 3.66 8.05 -2.37
C PRO A 249 2.88 8.43 -1.11
N GLU A 250 2.49 7.44 -0.31
CA GLU A 250 1.57 7.63 0.82
C GLU A 250 2.14 8.53 1.94
N CYS A 251 3.47 8.69 1.95
CA CYS A 251 4.22 9.54 2.88
C CYS A 251 4.62 10.90 2.29
N ALA A 252 4.17 11.22 1.08
CA ALA A 252 4.47 12.50 0.45
C ALA A 252 3.99 13.67 1.33
N GLY A 253 4.90 14.61 1.60
CA GLY A 253 4.62 15.81 2.40
C GLY A 253 4.94 15.70 3.90
N VAL A 254 5.04 14.48 4.48
CA VAL A 254 5.44 14.29 5.89
C VAL A 254 6.92 13.94 6.07
N GLU A 255 7.64 13.74 4.97
CA GLU A 255 9.06 13.35 4.95
C GLU A 255 9.96 14.26 5.81
N PRO A 256 9.86 15.62 5.74
CA PRO A 256 10.71 16.49 6.57
C PRO A 256 10.44 16.33 8.07
N MET A 257 9.19 16.10 8.46
CA MET A 257 8.80 15.90 9.86
C MET A 257 9.33 14.57 10.38
N MET A 258 9.25 13.52 9.57
CA MET A 258 9.82 12.23 9.89
C MET A 258 11.34 12.31 10.06
N HIS A 259 12.04 12.93 9.11
CA HIS A 259 13.50 13.09 9.21
C HIS A 259 13.88 13.87 10.49
N ARG A 260 13.14 14.94 10.82
CA ARG A 260 13.35 15.69 12.07
C ARG A 260 13.19 14.81 13.31
N LYS A 261 12.15 13.96 13.34
CA LYS A 261 11.87 13.03 14.44
C LYS A 261 12.98 11.98 14.61
N GLU A 262 13.40 11.33 13.53
CA GLU A 262 14.47 10.32 13.54
C GLU A 262 15.81 10.92 14.00
N MET A 263 16.14 12.13 13.53
CA MET A 263 17.34 12.84 13.96
C MET A 263 17.30 13.22 15.44
N MET A 264 16.13 13.60 15.94
CA MET A 264 15.94 13.92 17.35
C MET A 264 16.09 12.66 18.22
N VAL A 265 15.47 11.53 17.85
CA VAL A 265 15.61 10.25 18.57
C VAL A 265 17.06 9.76 18.57
N SER A 266 17.73 9.82 17.42
CA SER A 266 19.13 9.42 17.28
C SER A 266 20.07 10.30 18.12
N ARG A 267 19.86 11.62 18.14
CA ARG A 267 20.62 12.54 19.00
C ARG A 267 20.35 12.29 20.48
N ARG A 268 19.10 11.99 20.84
CA ARG A 268 18.71 11.68 22.22
C ARG A 268 19.40 10.40 22.70
N ALA A 269 19.52 9.38 21.86
CA ALA A 269 20.26 8.17 22.17
C ALA A 269 21.75 8.46 22.47
N ASP A 270 22.43 9.24 21.61
CA ASP A 270 23.84 9.62 21.88
C ASP A 270 24.01 10.39 23.19
N VAL A 271 23.07 11.28 23.49
CA VAL A 271 23.07 12.03 24.74
C VAL A 271 22.92 11.06 25.91
N ASN A 272 21.94 10.15 25.84
CA ASN A 272 21.66 9.20 26.91
C ASN A 272 22.87 8.31 27.23
N ASP A 273 23.59 7.83 26.22
CA ASP A 273 24.82 7.06 26.41
C ASP A 273 25.92 7.88 27.09
N ARG A 274 26.10 9.14 26.66
CA ARG A 274 27.10 10.03 27.27
C ARG A 274 26.82 10.32 28.75
N PHE A 275 25.55 10.34 29.15
CA PHE A 275 25.15 10.62 30.53
C PHE A 275 25.03 9.36 31.39
N SER A 276 24.98 8.17 30.78
CA SER A 276 25.04 6.92 31.51
C SER A 276 26.37 6.77 32.27
N ASP A 277 27.43 7.44 31.80
CA ASP A 277 28.70 7.65 32.52
C ASP A 277 28.82 9.11 33.00
N PRO A 278 28.29 9.47 34.18
CA PRO A 278 28.26 10.86 34.64
C PRO A 278 29.68 11.42 34.83
N ALA A 279 29.96 12.54 34.17
CA ALA A 279 31.21 13.26 34.36
C ALA A 279 31.17 14.04 35.69
N LEU A 280 32.21 13.85 36.51
CA LEU A 280 32.44 14.65 37.71
C LEU A 280 32.94 16.04 37.29
N VAL A 281 32.27 17.10 37.73
CA VAL A 281 32.76 18.47 37.61
C VAL A 281 33.26 18.91 38.98
N ALA A 282 34.54 19.28 39.06
CA ALA A 282 35.19 19.78 40.26
C ALA A 282 35.98 21.05 39.93
N ASP A 283 36.05 21.99 40.87
CA ASP A 283 36.88 23.19 40.73
C ASP A 283 38.37 22.83 40.59
N SER A 284 39.13 23.65 39.87
CA SER A 284 40.54 23.40 39.52
C SER A 284 41.45 23.13 40.72
N ASP A 285 41.12 23.70 41.87
CA ASP A 285 41.88 23.56 43.12
C ASP A 285 41.66 22.19 43.78
N ILE A 286 40.55 21.49 43.46
CA ILE A 286 40.20 20.17 43.98
C ILE A 286 40.78 19.06 43.09
N VAL A 287 40.95 19.31 41.79
CA VAL A 287 41.50 18.34 40.82
C VAL A 287 42.93 17.92 41.16
N ASN A 288 43.71 18.82 41.79
CA ASN A 288 45.07 18.53 42.26
C ASN A 288 45.11 17.67 43.55
N SER A 289 43.95 17.40 44.16
CA SER A 289 43.81 16.60 45.40
C SER A 289 43.07 15.28 45.19
N LEU A 290 42.80 14.90 43.94
CA LEU A 290 42.19 13.61 43.63
C LEU A 290 43.22 12.48 43.85
N PRO A 291 42.94 11.45 44.68
CA PRO A 291 43.81 10.30 44.81
C PRO A 291 43.86 9.51 43.49
N GLU A 292 45.04 9.01 43.13
CA GLU A 292 45.20 8.14 41.96
C GLU A 292 44.40 6.82 42.16
N LYS A 293 43.93 6.26 41.05
CA LYS A 293 42.94 5.18 41.03
C LYS A 293 43.50 3.91 41.71
N GLY A 294 43.18 3.72 43.00
CA GLY A 294 43.60 2.54 43.77
C GLY A 294 43.37 2.55 45.29
N GLU A 295 42.95 3.66 45.90
CA GLU A 295 42.69 3.70 47.35
C GLU A 295 41.21 3.43 47.70
N ASP A 296 40.97 2.45 48.59
CA ASP A 296 39.66 1.94 49.01
C ASP A 296 38.82 2.92 49.86
N SER A 297 39.29 4.15 50.09
CA SER A 297 38.54 5.19 50.80
C SER A 297 38.52 6.49 50.02
N LYS A 298 37.45 6.68 49.23
CA LYS A 298 37.18 7.92 48.47
C LYS A 298 36.74 9.04 49.41
N LEU A 299 37.68 9.69 50.08
CA LEU A 299 37.40 10.84 50.95
C LEU A 299 37.56 12.14 50.15
N PHE A 300 36.44 12.79 49.84
CA PHE A 300 36.41 14.05 49.10
C PHE A 300 36.56 15.22 50.09
N VAL A 301 37.72 15.86 50.11
CA VAL A 301 37.97 17.04 50.97
C VAL A 301 37.82 18.30 50.15
N LEU A 302 36.72 19.03 50.40
CA LEU A 302 36.45 20.33 49.79
C LEU A 302 37.24 21.40 50.57
N LYS A 303 38.33 21.94 50.00
CA LYS A 303 39.02 23.10 50.58
C LYS A 303 38.34 24.39 50.11
N PRO A 304 37.94 25.30 51.01
CA PRO A 304 37.35 26.58 50.63
C PRO A 304 38.37 27.41 49.85
N SER A 305 37.93 28.05 48.75
CA SER A 305 38.75 29.01 48.02
C SER A 305 39.08 30.21 48.91
N ILE A 306 40.25 30.82 48.68
CA ILE A 306 40.86 31.85 49.55
C ILE A 306 40.03 33.14 49.59
N ASP A 307 39.16 33.37 48.61
CA ASP A 307 38.10 34.37 48.68
C ASP A 307 36.77 33.68 48.97
N GLY A 308 36.23 33.90 50.17
CA GLY A 308 35.01 33.26 50.72
C GLY A 308 33.68 33.54 49.99
N ALA A 309 33.71 33.78 48.68
CA ALA A 309 32.54 34.09 47.86
C ALA A 309 31.92 32.86 47.16
N LYS A 310 32.61 31.71 47.05
CA LYS A 310 32.05 30.48 46.48
C LYS A 310 32.40 29.25 47.31
N LYS A 311 31.38 28.57 47.81
CA LYS A 311 31.55 27.26 48.45
C LYS A 311 31.96 26.26 47.37
N PRO A 312 33.07 25.51 47.56
CA PRO A 312 33.44 24.43 46.65
C PRO A 312 32.32 23.37 46.65
N GLU A 313 31.71 23.14 45.49
CA GLU A 313 30.62 22.17 45.34
C GLU A 313 31.05 21.09 44.36
N MET A 314 31.04 19.84 44.80
CA MET A 314 31.20 18.69 43.92
C MET A 314 29.81 18.21 43.51
N LYS A 315 29.46 18.42 42.24
CA LYS A 315 28.17 18.00 41.68
C LYS A 315 28.42 17.02 40.54
N TYR A 316 27.69 15.90 40.56
CA TYR A 316 27.55 15.10 39.35
C TYR A 316 26.77 15.93 38.34
N LEU A 317 27.21 15.92 37.08
CA LEU A 317 26.47 16.55 35.99
C LEU A 317 25.23 15.69 35.68
N THR A 318 24.18 15.82 36.50
CA THR A 318 22.89 15.19 36.27
C THR A 318 22.02 16.09 35.41
N TRP A 319 21.15 15.46 34.63
CA TRP A 319 20.03 16.13 33.99
C TRP A 319 18.99 16.45 35.06
N ASP A 320 18.99 17.67 35.61
CA ASP A 320 17.97 18.05 36.60
C ASP A 320 16.55 18.14 36.00
N ASN A 321 16.40 18.19 34.66
CA ASN A 321 15.12 18.03 33.95
C ASN A 321 15.36 17.64 32.49
N ALA A 322 14.78 16.52 31.99
CA ALA A 322 14.59 16.33 30.54
C ALA A 322 13.95 17.61 29.96
N PRO A 323 14.33 18.13 28.78
CA PRO A 323 13.78 19.39 28.33
C PRO A 323 12.36 19.06 27.94
N GLU A 324 11.40 19.53 28.72
CA GLU A 324 9.98 19.32 28.45
C GLU A 324 9.66 19.74 27.00
N ASN A 325 10.32 20.79 26.51
CA ASN A 325 10.25 21.24 25.11
C ASN A 325 10.63 20.17 24.08
N GLN A 326 11.63 19.31 24.34
CA GLN A 326 12.00 18.23 23.42
C GLN A 326 10.97 17.10 23.44
N LYS A 327 10.36 16.83 24.59
CA LYS A 327 9.28 15.85 24.71
C LYS A 327 8.04 16.37 23.97
N GLN A 328 7.68 17.63 24.16
CA GLN A 328 6.59 18.30 23.46
C GLN A 328 6.82 18.32 21.95
N GLU A 329 8.02 18.68 21.47
CA GLU A 329 8.35 18.62 20.03
C GLU A 329 8.21 17.20 19.48
N ALA A 330 8.62 16.18 20.26
CA ALA A 330 8.50 14.80 19.86
C ALA A 330 7.05 14.36 19.66
N GLU A 331 6.19 14.66 20.64
CA GLU A 331 4.77 14.32 20.61
C GLU A 331 4.03 15.10 19.52
N GLU A 332 4.31 16.40 19.38
CA GLU A 332 3.75 17.20 18.29
C GLU A 332 4.13 16.68 16.91
N LEU A 333 5.37 16.22 16.71
CA LEU A 333 5.79 15.64 15.44
C LEU A 333 5.04 14.34 15.14
N ASP A 334 4.84 13.46 16.13
CA ASP A 334 4.06 12.24 15.92
C ASP A 334 2.62 12.55 15.52
N ASP A 335 1.98 13.47 16.26
CA ASP A 335 0.60 13.84 16.00
C ASP A 335 0.45 14.55 14.65
N LYS A 336 1.39 15.42 14.27
CA LYS A 336 1.42 16.07 12.95
C LYS A 336 1.64 15.07 11.82
N ILE A 337 2.56 14.10 11.97
CA ILE A 337 2.81 13.05 10.98
C ILE A 337 1.53 12.25 10.75
N HIS A 338 0.88 11.76 11.81
CA HIS A 338 -0.37 11.00 11.72
C HIS A 338 -1.52 11.83 11.13
N ARG A 339 -1.65 13.09 11.53
CA ARG A 339 -2.72 13.98 11.03
C ARG A 339 -2.55 14.34 9.56
N PHE A 340 -1.35 14.72 9.13
CA PHE A 340 -1.11 15.12 7.74
C PHE A 340 -1.03 13.93 6.79
N SER A 341 -0.64 12.74 7.27
CA SER A 341 -0.72 11.51 6.49
C SER A 341 -2.12 10.87 6.49
N PHE A 342 -3.09 11.48 7.18
CA PHE A 342 -4.44 10.95 7.42
C PHE A 342 -4.44 9.52 7.99
N THR A 343 -3.45 9.21 8.83
CA THR A 343 -3.28 7.90 9.45
C THR A 343 -3.69 7.96 10.92
N PRO A 344 -4.70 7.20 11.36
CA PRO A 344 -5.14 7.20 12.74
C PRO A 344 -4.04 6.66 13.66
N LYS A 345 -3.87 7.33 14.80
CA LYS A 345 -2.95 6.90 15.84
C LYS A 345 -3.64 5.81 16.66
N ILE A 346 -3.09 4.60 16.64
CA ILE A 346 -3.59 3.46 17.41
C ILE A 346 -2.57 3.20 18.52
N ASP A 347 -2.67 3.96 19.59
CA ASP A 347 -1.83 3.79 20.78
C ASP A 347 -2.46 2.77 21.75
N PHE A 348 -1.64 2.12 22.57
CA PHE A 348 -2.10 1.16 23.58
C PHE A 348 -3.13 1.74 24.55
N ASP A 349 -3.01 3.01 24.92
CA ASP A 349 -3.99 3.70 25.77
C ASP A 349 -5.30 4.00 25.04
N THR A 350 -5.24 4.28 23.73
CA THR A 350 -6.45 4.30 22.89
C THR A 350 -7.02 2.90 22.68
N MET A 351 -6.21 1.84 22.63
CA MET A 351 -6.67 0.45 22.52
C MET A 351 -7.41 -0.04 23.77
N LYS A 352 -6.97 0.36 24.97
CA LYS A 352 -7.68 0.07 26.22
C LYS A 352 -9.07 0.70 26.27
N SER A 353 -9.21 1.92 25.74
CA SER A 353 -10.53 2.52 25.59
C SER A 353 -11.31 1.87 24.44
N ILE A 354 -10.66 1.46 23.34
CA ILE A 354 -11.29 0.80 22.19
C ILE A 354 -12.08 -0.46 22.57
N SER A 355 -11.66 -1.25 23.58
CA SER A 355 -12.43 -2.43 24.00
C SER A 355 -13.82 -2.10 24.59
N GLN A 356 -14.05 -0.86 25.01
CA GLN A 356 -15.33 -0.36 25.55
C GLN A 356 -16.04 0.60 24.58
N ILE A 357 -15.42 0.94 23.45
CA ILE A 357 -15.95 1.90 22.47
C ILE A 357 -16.81 1.16 21.45
N SER A 358 -18.03 1.67 21.22
CA SER A 358 -18.91 1.13 20.17
C SER A 358 -18.25 1.22 18.78
N ALA A 359 -18.59 0.30 17.87
CA ALA A 359 -18.09 0.32 16.49
C ALA A 359 -18.29 1.69 15.79
N LYS A 360 -19.36 2.42 16.15
CA LYS A 360 -19.66 3.77 15.66
C LYS A 360 -18.61 4.82 16.07
N ALA A 361 -18.13 4.77 17.31
CA ALA A 361 -17.11 5.69 17.79
C ALA A 361 -15.71 5.29 17.30
N LEU A 362 -15.46 3.99 17.06
CA LEU A 362 -14.26 3.55 16.34
C LEU A 362 -14.24 4.08 14.90
N LYS A 363 -15.37 4.06 14.18
CA LYS A 363 -15.49 4.70 12.85
C LYS A 363 -15.19 6.20 12.91
N GLN A 364 -15.63 6.92 13.96
CA GLN A 364 -15.34 8.35 14.12
C GLN A 364 -13.85 8.64 14.36
N LEU A 365 -13.17 7.84 15.18
CA LEU A 365 -11.72 7.95 15.39
C LEU A 365 -10.92 7.68 14.11
N MET A 366 -11.46 6.84 13.23
CA MET A 366 -10.85 6.45 11.97
C MET A 366 -11.28 7.32 10.78
N LEU A 367 -12.06 8.39 11.00
CA LEU A 367 -12.62 9.22 9.93
C LEU A 367 -11.54 9.75 8.96
N LEU A 368 -10.36 10.10 9.47
CA LEU A 368 -9.24 10.54 8.63
C LEU A 368 -8.81 9.46 7.63
N ALA A 369 -8.74 8.20 8.07
CA ALA A 369 -8.41 7.09 7.18
C ALA A 369 -9.52 6.79 6.18
N VAL A 370 -10.79 6.96 6.56
CA VAL A 370 -11.93 6.82 5.64
C VAL A 370 -11.88 7.90 4.56
N ILE A 371 -11.66 9.17 4.92
CA ILE A 371 -11.49 10.27 3.96
C ILE A 371 -10.33 9.97 2.99
N LYS A 372 -9.21 9.46 3.51
CA LYS A 372 -8.06 9.06 2.70
C LYS A 372 -8.41 7.93 1.73
N ALA A 373 -9.12 6.91 2.21
CA ALA A 373 -9.56 5.79 1.39
C ALA A 373 -10.54 6.25 0.30
N ASP A 374 -11.50 7.11 0.61
CA ASP A 374 -12.47 7.63 -0.35
C ASP A 374 -11.81 8.48 -1.45
N LYS A 375 -10.82 9.31 -1.10
CA LYS A 375 -10.00 10.02 -2.10
C LYS A 375 -9.28 9.05 -3.03
N HIS A 376 -8.78 7.93 -2.51
CA HIS A 376 -8.15 6.90 -3.34
C HIS A 376 -9.17 6.12 -4.17
N LYS A 377 -10.40 5.89 -3.67
CA LYS A 377 -11.48 5.23 -4.42
C LYS A 377 -11.75 5.92 -5.76
N GLU A 378 -11.68 7.26 -5.84
CA GLU A 378 -11.88 8.00 -7.10
C GLU A 378 -11.06 7.44 -8.28
N LYS A 379 -9.77 7.11 -8.05
CA LYS A 379 -8.91 6.49 -9.07
C LYS A 379 -9.03 4.98 -9.11
N HIS A 380 -9.22 4.35 -7.94
CA HIS A 380 -9.28 2.89 -7.86
C HIS A 380 -10.58 2.31 -8.42
N ASP A 381 -11.65 3.10 -8.50
CA ASP A 381 -12.88 2.79 -9.24
C ASP A 381 -12.56 2.63 -10.73
N GLU A 382 -11.85 3.59 -11.34
CA GLU A 382 -11.42 3.50 -12.74
C GLU A 382 -10.53 2.27 -12.99
N TYR A 383 -9.66 1.93 -12.03
CA TYR A 383 -8.82 0.74 -12.11
C TYR A 383 -9.63 -0.55 -11.98
N ALA A 384 -10.63 -0.61 -11.10
CA ALA A 384 -11.50 -1.77 -10.93
C ALA A 384 -12.35 -2.02 -12.19
N ASP A 385 -12.95 -0.97 -12.76
CA ASP A 385 -13.66 -1.04 -14.04
C ASP A 385 -12.75 -1.55 -15.16
N ARG A 386 -11.51 -1.03 -15.21
CA ARG A 386 -10.52 -1.46 -16.19
C ARG A 386 -10.17 -2.93 -16.03
N ILE A 387 -9.96 -3.39 -14.79
CA ILE A 387 -9.67 -4.78 -14.45
C ILE A 387 -10.82 -5.69 -14.90
N ALA A 388 -12.07 -5.34 -14.56
CA ALA A 388 -13.25 -6.08 -14.98
C ALA A 388 -13.29 -6.21 -16.52
N SER A 389 -13.12 -5.09 -17.23
CA SER A 389 -13.10 -5.05 -18.69
C SER A 389 -11.96 -5.87 -19.32
N VAL A 390 -10.79 -5.96 -18.67
CA VAL A 390 -9.65 -6.77 -19.13
C VAL A 390 -9.93 -8.25 -18.89
N LEU A 391 -10.39 -8.62 -17.70
CA LEU A 391 -10.73 -10.00 -17.35
C LEU A 391 -11.85 -10.56 -18.23
N ILE A 392 -12.93 -9.80 -18.45
CA ILE A 392 -14.03 -10.19 -19.37
C ILE A 392 -13.49 -10.41 -20.79
N ALA A 393 -12.57 -9.54 -21.26
CA ALA A 393 -11.97 -9.69 -22.58
C ALA A 393 -11.04 -10.93 -22.68
N ILE A 394 -10.33 -11.27 -21.61
CA ILE A 394 -9.50 -12.49 -21.53
C ILE A 394 -10.39 -13.73 -21.53
N ILE A 395 -11.49 -13.73 -20.76
CA ILE A 395 -12.44 -14.84 -20.72
C ILE A 395 -13.05 -15.08 -22.10
N GLY A 396 -13.64 -14.04 -22.71
CA GLY A 396 -14.37 -14.18 -23.98
C GLY A 396 -13.49 -14.41 -25.22
N ASN A 397 -12.21 -14.00 -25.21
CA ASN A 397 -11.34 -14.14 -26.39
C ASN A 397 -10.26 -15.23 -26.26
N VAL A 398 -9.85 -15.59 -25.03
CA VAL A 398 -8.69 -16.47 -24.82
C VAL A 398 -9.06 -17.75 -24.09
N LEU A 399 -9.79 -17.64 -22.97
CA LEU A 399 -10.08 -18.80 -22.11
C LEU A 399 -11.23 -19.64 -22.65
N ASP A 400 -12.41 -19.03 -22.82
CA ASP A 400 -13.66 -19.71 -23.14
C ASP A 400 -14.41 -18.98 -24.27
N ILE A 401 -14.03 -19.28 -25.52
CA ILE A 401 -14.56 -18.64 -26.74
C ILE A 401 -16.09 -18.84 -26.87
N SER A 402 -16.62 -19.94 -26.34
CA SER A 402 -18.06 -20.24 -26.34
C SER A 402 -18.88 -19.21 -25.55
N LEU A 403 -18.29 -18.61 -24.51
CA LEU A 403 -18.96 -17.63 -23.66
C LEU A 403 -18.87 -16.20 -24.20
N ARG A 404 -18.27 -15.99 -25.39
CA ARG A 404 -18.03 -14.65 -25.92
C ARG A 404 -19.30 -13.81 -26.05
N GLY A 405 -20.42 -14.40 -26.48
CA GLY A 405 -21.71 -13.71 -26.59
C GLY A 405 -22.30 -13.31 -25.23
N GLU A 406 -22.06 -14.09 -24.18
CA GLU A 406 -22.46 -13.73 -22.81
C GLU A 406 -21.50 -12.70 -22.19
N CYS A 407 -20.19 -12.81 -22.48
CA CYS A 407 -19.17 -11.89 -22.01
C CYS A 407 -19.32 -10.48 -22.59
N ASP A 408 -19.74 -10.36 -23.85
CA ASP A 408 -19.97 -9.06 -24.49
C ASP A 408 -21.17 -8.31 -23.87
N ASN A 409 -22.12 -9.03 -23.27
CA ASN A 409 -23.30 -8.47 -22.58
C ASN A 409 -23.12 -8.38 -21.05
N LEU A 410 -22.04 -8.96 -20.52
CA LEU A 410 -21.79 -9.01 -19.08
C LEU A 410 -21.38 -7.62 -18.57
N VAL A 411 -22.19 -7.08 -17.66
CA VAL A 411 -21.87 -5.86 -16.91
C VAL A 411 -21.58 -6.26 -15.47
N VAL A 412 -20.32 -6.07 -15.08
CA VAL A 412 -19.85 -6.31 -13.71
C VAL A 412 -19.73 -4.97 -13.02
N GLU A 413 -20.35 -4.86 -11.86
CA GLU A 413 -20.19 -3.74 -10.94
C GLU A 413 -19.26 -4.17 -9.79
N HIS A 414 -18.59 -3.19 -9.18
CA HIS A 414 -17.75 -3.42 -8.00
C HIS A 414 -18.14 -2.50 -6.85
N GLU A 415 -18.03 -3.03 -5.64
CA GLU A 415 -18.27 -2.28 -4.42
C GLU A 415 -17.10 -2.48 -3.45
N PHE A 416 -16.54 -1.35 -2.99
CA PHE A 416 -15.53 -1.34 -1.94
C PHE A 416 -16.20 -1.61 -0.59
N GLN A 417 -15.78 -2.70 0.06
CA GLN A 417 -16.29 -3.05 1.38
C GLN A 417 -15.56 -2.27 2.47
N GLU A 418 -16.30 -1.80 3.47
CA GLU A 418 -15.68 -1.17 4.63
C GLU A 418 -14.76 -2.14 5.39
N PRO A 419 -13.58 -1.69 5.84
CA PRO A 419 -12.58 -2.54 6.47
C PRO A 419 -13.05 -3.14 7.79
N PHE A 420 -13.79 -2.35 8.57
CA PHE A 420 -14.41 -2.81 9.81
C PHE A 420 -15.77 -3.41 9.50
N GLY A 421 -16.03 -4.59 10.04
CA GLY A 421 -17.37 -5.16 9.96
C GLY A 421 -18.37 -4.19 10.54
N GLU A 422 -19.50 -4.03 9.86
CA GLU A 422 -20.68 -3.56 10.55
C GLU A 422 -20.92 -4.46 11.75
N ASP A 423 -21.32 -3.86 12.87
CA ASP A 423 -21.71 -4.62 14.04
C ASP A 423 -22.89 -5.51 13.66
N ILE A 424 -22.60 -6.79 13.39
CA ILE A 424 -23.56 -7.77 12.91
C ILE A 424 -24.75 -7.82 13.85
N GLU A 425 -24.53 -7.65 15.16
CA GLU A 425 -25.59 -7.65 16.15
C GLU A 425 -26.50 -6.42 16.01
N ALA A 426 -25.91 -5.23 15.81
CA ALA A 426 -26.68 -4.00 15.61
C ALA A 426 -27.44 -4.01 14.29
N VAL A 427 -26.82 -4.48 13.20
CA VAL A 427 -27.47 -4.61 11.89
C VAL A 427 -28.61 -5.62 11.97
N LEU A 428 -28.40 -6.77 12.61
CA LEU A 428 -29.43 -7.79 12.75
C LEU A 428 -30.60 -7.31 13.63
N LYS A 429 -30.33 -6.58 14.72
CA LYS A 429 -31.37 -5.94 15.53
C LYS A 429 -32.18 -4.92 14.73
N ASN A 430 -31.51 -4.10 13.89
CA ASN A 430 -32.17 -3.14 13.02
C ASN A 430 -32.98 -3.82 11.90
N LEU A 431 -32.46 -4.90 11.32
CA LEU A 431 -33.17 -5.68 10.30
C LEU A 431 -34.41 -6.34 10.90
N ILE A 432 -34.30 -6.95 12.09
CA ILE A 432 -35.42 -7.57 12.79
C ILE A 432 -36.47 -6.52 13.17
N SER A 433 -36.05 -5.36 13.69
CA SER A 433 -37.00 -4.30 14.05
C SER A 433 -37.71 -3.71 12.83
N THR A 434 -37.00 -3.54 11.71
CA THR A 434 -37.58 -3.04 10.44
C THR A 434 -38.53 -4.05 9.82
N LYS A 435 -38.19 -5.34 9.87
CA LYS A 435 -39.08 -6.44 9.45
C LYS A 435 -40.35 -6.47 10.31
N ASN A 436 -40.20 -6.42 11.64
CA ASN A 436 -41.33 -6.44 12.57
C ASN A 436 -42.23 -5.20 12.41
N ALA A 437 -41.67 -4.06 12.00
CA ALA A 437 -42.41 -2.85 11.65
C ALA A 437 -43.08 -2.90 10.26
N GLY A 438 -42.91 -3.99 9.50
CA GLY A 438 -43.49 -4.18 8.17
C GLY A 438 -42.78 -3.40 7.05
N GLY A 439 -41.59 -2.85 7.31
CA GLY A 439 -40.85 -2.03 6.34
C GLY A 439 -40.00 -2.82 5.34
N MET A 440 -39.93 -4.14 5.47
CA MET A 440 -39.09 -5.01 4.63
C MET A 440 -39.74 -6.37 4.39
N SER A 441 -39.58 -6.92 3.18
CA SER A 441 -40.04 -8.27 2.85
C SER A 441 -39.12 -9.35 3.45
N ASP A 442 -39.63 -10.58 3.57
CA ASP A 442 -38.82 -11.73 3.99
C ASP A 442 -37.65 -12.00 3.04
N GLU A 443 -37.86 -11.79 1.73
CA GLU A 443 -36.83 -12.00 0.72
C GLU A 443 -35.68 -10.99 0.84
N THR A 444 -35.99 -9.71 1.05
CA THR A 444 -34.98 -8.68 1.24
C THR A 444 -34.29 -8.81 2.60
N PHE A 445 -34.99 -9.30 3.63
CA PHE A 445 -34.37 -9.62 4.92
C PHE A 445 -33.31 -10.72 4.78
N ILE A 446 -33.58 -11.77 4.00
CA ILE A 446 -32.61 -12.86 3.74
C ILE A 446 -31.41 -12.34 2.95
N GLU A 447 -31.64 -11.49 1.95
CA GLU A 447 -30.58 -10.93 1.11
C GLU A 447 -29.68 -9.93 1.86
N MET A 448 -30.27 -9.13 2.74
CA MET A 448 -29.55 -8.12 3.52
C MET A 448 -28.94 -8.69 4.81
N ASN A 449 -29.25 -9.94 5.16
CA ASN A 449 -28.73 -10.54 6.38
C ASN A 449 -27.23 -10.91 6.23
N PRO A 450 -26.33 -10.27 6.99
CA PRO A 450 -24.89 -10.48 6.88
C PRO A 450 -24.42 -11.87 7.33
N ILE A 451 -25.26 -12.66 8.00
CA ILE A 451 -24.94 -14.03 8.44
C ILE A 451 -25.16 -15.05 7.31
N ILE A 452 -26.05 -14.73 6.36
CA ILE A 452 -26.44 -15.65 5.30
C ILE A 452 -25.42 -15.56 4.17
N LYS A 453 -24.63 -16.63 3.99
CA LYS A 453 -23.57 -16.69 2.97
C LYS A 453 -24.10 -16.88 1.56
N ASP A 454 -25.26 -17.54 1.44
CA ASP A 454 -25.92 -17.80 0.17
C ASP A 454 -27.42 -17.57 0.33
N ALA A 455 -27.87 -16.40 -0.13
CA ALA A 455 -29.26 -16.01 -0.04
C ALA A 455 -30.17 -16.89 -0.90
N THR A 456 -29.66 -17.48 -1.99
CA THR A 456 -30.48 -18.31 -2.89
C THR A 456 -30.79 -19.66 -2.26
N LEU A 457 -29.77 -20.30 -1.70
CA LEU A 457 -29.92 -21.58 -1.01
C LEU A 457 -30.76 -21.45 0.27
N GLU A 458 -30.65 -20.33 0.98
CA GLU A 458 -31.47 -20.09 2.18
C GLU A 458 -32.95 -19.82 1.82
N LYS A 459 -33.21 -19.12 0.71
CA LYS A 459 -34.59 -18.99 0.18
C LYS A 459 -35.18 -20.36 -0.18
N GLU A 460 -34.39 -21.25 -0.78
CA GLU A 460 -34.85 -22.62 -1.10
C GLU A 460 -35.11 -23.44 0.17
N ARG A 461 -34.25 -23.35 1.18
CA ARG A 461 -34.45 -24.02 2.48
C ARG A 461 -35.70 -23.51 3.19
N LEU A 462 -35.95 -22.21 3.18
CA LEU A 462 -37.12 -21.61 3.80
C LEU A 462 -38.42 -21.99 3.05
N LYS A 463 -38.38 -22.05 1.72
CA LYS A 463 -39.52 -22.58 0.93
C LYS A 463 -39.80 -24.03 1.28
N ALA A 464 -38.77 -24.88 1.32
CA ALA A 464 -38.91 -26.29 1.70
C ALA A 464 -39.40 -26.46 3.15
N GLN A 465 -38.99 -25.58 4.07
CA GLN A 465 -39.49 -25.56 5.44
C GLN A 465 -40.96 -25.12 5.49
N HIS A 466 -41.34 -24.06 4.79
CA HIS A 466 -42.71 -23.57 4.74
C HIS A 466 -43.67 -24.59 4.12
N GLU A 467 -43.23 -25.31 3.07
CA GLU A 467 -44.00 -26.42 2.47
C GLU A 467 -44.20 -27.57 3.46
N ARG A 468 -43.19 -27.91 4.26
CA ARG A 468 -43.30 -28.92 5.33
C ARG A 468 -44.26 -28.48 6.44
N GLU A 469 -44.15 -27.23 6.90
CA GLU A 469 -45.03 -26.67 7.93
C GLU A 469 -46.49 -26.60 7.44
N LEU A 470 -46.73 -26.20 6.20
CA LEU A 470 -48.06 -26.20 5.59
C LEU A 470 -48.63 -27.62 5.47
N GLN A 471 -47.77 -28.61 5.22
CA GLN A 471 -48.18 -30.00 5.16
C GLN A 471 -48.51 -30.55 6.54
N GLU A 472 -47.73 -30.22 7.56
CA GLU A 472 -48.00 -30.55 8.97
C GLU A 472 -49.25 -29.83 9.52
N GLU A 473 -49.54 -28.59 9.09
CA GLU A 473 -50.80 -27.91 9.41
C GLU A 473 -51.99 -28.56 8.72
N LYS A 474 -51.87 -28.96 7.44
CA LYS A 474 -52.92 -29.70 6.75
C LYS A 474 -53.18 -31.06 7.38
N ASP A 475 -52.14 -31.73 7.89
CA ASP A 475 -52.27 -33.02 8.55
C ASP A 475 -52.85 -32.89 9.97
N ARG A 476 -52.51 -31.82 10.71
CA ARG A 476 -53.16 -31.46 11.98
C ARG A 476 -54.62 -31.06 11.80
N TYR A 477 -54.93 -30.24 10.79
CA TYR A 477 -56.32 -29.86 10.48
C TYR A 477 -57.16 -31.08 10.08
N LYS A 478 -56.58 -32.05 9.37
CA LYS A 478 -57.24 -33.34 9.14
C LYS A 478 -57.46 -34.09 10.46
N GLN A 479 -56.48 -34.19 11.34
CA GLN A 479 -56.66 -34.85 12.64
C GLN A 479 -57.74 -34.18 13.52
N ASP A 480 -57.83 -32.85 13.56
CA ASP A 480 -58.85 -32.15 14.35
C ASP A 480 -60.27 -32.28 13.77
N VAL A 481 -60.40 -32.32 12.43
CA VAL A 481 -61.68 -32.55 11.74
C VAL A 481 -62.16 -34.00 11.90
N PHE A 482 -61.25 -34.96 12.06
CA PHE A 482 -61.59 -36.37 12.32
C PHE A 482 -61.64 -36.76 13.80
N GLY A 483 -61.07 -35.96 14.71
CA GLY A 483 -61.04 -36.19 16.17
C GLY A 483 -62.18 -35.55 16.96
N SER A 484 -63.01 -34.71 16.33
CA SER A 484 -64.24 -34.15 16.92
C SER A 484 -65.50 -34.99 16.62
N ALA A 485 -65.29 -36.21 16.09
CA ALA A 485 -66.33 -37.18 15.74
C ALA A 485 -66.13 -38.52 16.49
N GLU A 486 -65.75 -38.47 17.77
CA GLU A 486 -65.93 -39.59 18.71
C GLU A 486 -66.97 -39.25 19.79
#